data_AF-A0A1G1MNU5-F1
#
_entry.id   AF-A0A1G1MNU5-F1
#
_cell.length_a   1.000
_cell.length_b   1.000
_cell.length_c   1.000
_cell.angle_alpha   90.00
_cell.angle_beta   90.00
_cell.angle_gamma   90.00
#
_symmetry.space_group_name_H-M   'P 1'
#
loop_
_entity.id
_entity.type
_entity.pdbx_description
1 polymer ?
#
loop_
_entity_poly.entity_id
_entity_poly.type
_entity_poly.pdbx_seq_one_letter_code
_entity_poly.pdbx_strand_id
1 'polypeptide(L)'
;MKFTISKLYTAIKIAVILVVIFYVVKGQIENHLFKKVIERLTADSRVAEVIVTDVRRESKTKKTYTTIKFLEYDTKLNPLEPKYFTFSGNVIQFQSMVMRFDDFYVKKGHPLKGKSAYLFMKAFMLTDRGAETFEITKVNEIPSGYKTADVKNAFEKRLWKRFWEYALNPKEAGKVGIKNAQIEAPGTKFIPGMIYTIKIEHDGGLRIDAKPVAPILKNEKIKF
;
A
#
# COMPACT_ATOMS: atom_id res chain seq x y z
N MET A 1 -43.65 -1.37 44.84
CA MET A 1 -42.20 -1.18 44.59
C MET A 1 -41.98 0.24 44.04
N LYS A 2 -41.76 1.25 44.91
CA LYS A 2 -41.63 2.65 44.50
C LYS A 2 -40.20 2.90 43.97
N PHE A 3 -40.00 2.79 42.66
CA PHE A 3 -38.79 3.31 42.04
C PHE A 3 -38.79 4.83 42.26
N THR A 4 -37.99 5.30 43.21
CA THR A 4 -37.89 6.73 43.53
C THR A 4 -37.32 7.46 42.33
N ILE A 5 -38.03 8.48 41.85
CA ILE A 5 -37.68 9.31 40.67
C ILE A 5 -36.22 9.78 40.69
N SER A 6 -35.65 9.96 41.90
CA SER A 6 -34.22 10.23 42.14
C SER A 6 -33.26 9.16 41.59
N LYS A 7 -33.57 7.85 41.75
CA LYS A 7 -32.73 6.76 41.21
C LYS A 7 -32.75 6.72 39.68
N LEU A 8 -33.89 7.05 39.06
CA LEU A 8 -34.01 7.13 37.60
C LEU A 8 -33.18 8.30 37.04
N TYR A 9 -33.22 9.45 37.69
CA TYR A 9 -32.43 10.62 37.30
C TYR A 9 -30.92 10.38 37.41
N THR A 10 -30.47 9.71 38.47
CA THR A 10 -29.06 9.29 38.63
C THR A 10 -28.65 8.29 37.55
N ALA A 11 -29.50 7.32 37.20
CA ALA A 11 -29.23 6.36 36.13
C ALA A 11 -29.09 7.05 34.75
N ILE A 12 -29.95 8.03 34.44
CA ILE A 12 -29.87 8.81 33.20
C ILE A 12 -28.56 9.62 33.15
N LYS A 13 -28.17 10.27 34.24
CA LYS A 13 -26.89 11.00 34.30
C LYS A 13 -25.69 10.10 34.05
N ILE A 14 -25.66 8.92 34.67
CA ILE A 14 -24.60 7.93 34.47
C ILE A 14 -24.57 7.48 33.01
N ALA A 15 -25.74 7.20 32.40
CA ALA A 15 -25.81 6.80 31.00
C ALA A 15 -25.28 7.90 30.06
N VAL A 16 -25.63 9.17 30.30
CA VAL A 16 -25.10 10.31 29.51
C VAL A 16 -23.58 10.43 29.66
N ILE A 17 -23.05 10.30 30.88
CA ILE A 17 -21.60 10.35 31.13
C ILE A 17 -20.89 9.19 30.41
N LEU A 18 -21.42 7.97 30.48
CA LEU A 18 -20.86 6.81 29.79
C LEU A 18 -20.87 6.99 28.27
N VAL A 19 -21.93 7.58 27.71
CA VAL A 19 -22.00 7.91 26.28
C VAL A 19 -20.94 8.96 25.91
N VAL A 20 -20.80 10.03 26.70
CA VAL A 20 -19.77 11.06 26.47
C VAL A 20 -18.38 10.46 26.55
N ILE A 21 -18.07 9.67 27.58
CA ILE A 21 -16.79 8.96 27.73
C ILE A 21 -16.54 8.05 26.51
N PHE A 22 -17.56 7.29 26.08
CA PHE A 22 -17.45 6.43 24.90
C PHE A 22 -17.08 7.22 23.64
N TYR A 23 -17.73 8.36 23.37
CA TYR A 23 -17.40 9.20 22.22
C TYR A 23 -16.02 9.85 22.33
N VAL A 24 -15.60 10.28 23.52
CA VAL A 24 -14.27 10.84 23.76
C VAL A 24 -13.18 9.79 23.54
N VAL A 25 -13.32 8.60 24.13
CA VAL A 25 -12.38 7.49 23.96
C VAL A 25 -12.31 7.06 22.49
N LYS A 26 -13.47 6.91 21.83
CA LYS A 26 -13.54 6.60 20.39
C LYS A 26 -12.81 7.66 19.56
N GLY A 27 -13.03 8.94 19.84
CA GLY A 27 -12.37 10.05 19.16
C GLY A 27 -10.85 10.05 19.35
N GLN A 28 -10.36 9.74 20.56
CA GLN A 28 -8.93 9.62 20.84
C GLN A 28 -8.27 8.47 20.06
N ILE A 29 -8.94 7.31 19.98
CA ILE A 29 -8.45 6.16 19.20
C ILE A 29 -8.39 6.50 17.70
N GLU A 30 -9.45 7.11 17.15
CA GLU A 30 -9.49 7.53 15.74
C GLU A 30 -8.41 8.59 15.44
N ASN A 31 -8.19 9.56 16.33
CA ASN A 31 -7.14 10.57 16.20
C ASN A 31 -5.74 9.96 16.23
N HIS A 32 -5.48 8.99 17.10
CA HIS A 32 -4.19 8.30 17.18
C HIS A 32 -3.89 7.52 15.90
N LEU A 33 -4.89 6.82 15.36
CA LEU A 33 -4.76 6.09 14.10
C LEU A 33 -4.58 7.01 12.91
N PHE A 34 -5.33 8.11 12.86
CA PHE A 34 -5.14 9.13 11.85
C PHE A 34 -3.68 9.60 11.86
N LYS A 35 -3.13 10.00 13.00
CA LYS A 35 -1.73 10.40 13.13
C LYS A 35 -0.76 9.32 12.63
N LYS A 36 -0.94 8.04 13.02
CA LYS A 36 -0.12 6.93 12.51
C LYS A 36 -0.18 6.79 10.99
N VAL A 37 -1.36 6.97 10.37
CA VAL A 37 -1.48 6.93 8.90
C VAL A 37 -0.77 8.13 8.28
N ILE A 38 -0.92 9.33 8.83
CA ILE A 38 -0.21 10.53 8.37
C ILE A 38 1.31 10.33 8.43
N GLU A 39 1.83 9.80 9.53
CA GLU A 39 3.26 9.49 9.70
C GLU A 39 3.77 8.56 8.60
N ARG A 40 2.94 7.63 8.12
CA ARG A 40 3.31 6.71 7.03
C ARG A 40 3.24 7.39 5.66
N LEU A 41 2.41 8.41 5.49
CA LEU A 41 2.34 9.22 4.28
C LEU A 41 3.50 10.24 4.15
N THR A 42 4.41 10.29 5.13
CA THR A 42 5.59 11.17 5.06
C THR A 42 6.79 10.52 4.39
N ALA A 43 6.70 9.28 3.93
CA ALA A 43 7.81 8.65 3.23
C ALA A 43 8.10 9.41 1.92
N ASP A 44 9.37 9.64 1.59
CA ASP A 44 9.76 10.27 0.32
C ASP A 44 9.75 9.27 -0.85
N SER A 45 9.63 7.98 -0.55
CA SER A 45 9.61 6.92 -1.55
C SER A 45 9.05 5.61 -1.01
N ARG A 46 8.84 4.65 -1.91
CA ARG A 46 8.44 3.27 -1.59
C ARG A 46 9.33 2.32 -2.35
N VAL A 47 9.83 1.28 -1.68
CA VAL A 47 10.83 0.37 -2.25
C VAL A 47 10.33 -1.07 -2.20
N ALA A 48 10.70 -1.83 -3.21
CA ALA A 48 10.59 -3.28 -3.25
C ALA A 48 11.85 -3.89 -3.88
N GLU A 49 12.14 -5.14 -3.52
CA GLU A 49 13.15 -5.96 -4.17
C GLU A 49 12.52 -7.13 -4.90
N VAL A 50 13.09 -7.49 -6.04
CA VAL A 50 12.63 -8.61 -6.85
C VAL A 50 13.80 -9.49 -7.26
N ILE A 51 13.61 -10.80 -7.17
CA ILE A 51 14.53 -11.80 -7.72
C ILE A 51 13.75 -12.83 -8.54
N VAL A 52 14.40 -13.42 -9.54
CA VAL A 52 13.88 -14.62 -10.22
C VAL A 52 14.25 -15.84 -9.39
N THR A 53 13.24 -16.59 -8.94
CA THR A 53 13.44 -17.78 -8.09
C THR A 53 13.36 -19.08 -8.87
N ASP A 54 12.67 -19.09 -10.01
CA ASP A 54 12.49 -20.30 -10.82
C ASP A 54 12.24 -19.95 -12.28
N VAL A 55 12.76 -20.78 -13.19
CA VAL A 55 12.54 -20.69 -14.63
C VAL A 55 12.26 -22.08 -15.15
N ARG A 56 11.02 -22.35 -15.56
CA ARG A 56 10.59 -23.66 -16.08
C ARG A 56 10.29 -23.57 -17.56
N ARG A 57 10.72 -24.58 -18.31
CA ARG A 57 10.34 -24.73 -19.71
C ARG A 57 9.34 -25.87 -19.86
N GLU A 58 8.20 -25.57 -20.45
CA GLU A 58 7.20 -26.59 -20.77
C GLU A 58 7.61 -27.34 -22.04
N SER A 59 7.71 -28.67 -21.94
CA SER A 59 8.27 -29.54 -23.00
C SER A 59 7.44 -29.54 -24.30
N LYS A 60 6.11 -29.45 -24.19
CA LYS A 60 5.19 -29.51 -25.33
C LYS A 60 5.10 -28.18 -26.11
N THR A 61 5.03 -27.07 -25.38
CA THR A 61 4.80 -25.74 -25.98
C THR A 61 6.09 -24.95 -26.18
N LYS A 62 7.21 -25.43 -25.60
CA LYS A 62 8.49 -24.73 -25.46
C LYS A 62 8.39 -23.38 -24.73
N LYS A 63 7.25 -23.05 -24.11
CA LYS A 63 7.06 -21.82 -23.33
C LYS A 63 7.93 -21.83 -22.09
N THR A 64 8.44 -20.66 -21.74
CA THR A 64 9.26 -20.45 -20.55
C THR A 64 8.46 -19.67 -19.52
N TYR A 65 8.26 -20.27 -18.36
CA TYR A 65 7.62 -19.65 -17.21
C TYR A 65 8.68 -19.12 -16.25
N THR A 66 8.52 -17.88 -15.81
CA THR A 66 9.43 -17.22 -14.87
C THR A 66 8.67 -16.92 -13.59
N THR A 67 9.15 -17.46 -12.47
CA THR A 67 8.64 -17.11 -11.15
C THR A 67 9.52 -16.06 -10.51
N ILE A 68 8.93 -14.94 -10.13
CA ILE A 68 9.60 -13.88 -9.37
C ILE A 68 9.14 -13.88 -7.92
N LYS A 69 10.06 -13.58 -7.00
CA LYS A 69 9.77 -13.23 -5.61
C LYS A 69 9.82 -11.72 -5.48
N PHE A 70 8.73 -11.12 -5.05
CA PHE A 70 8.58 -9.69 -4.81
C PHE A 70 8.52 -9.44 -3.30
N LEU A 71 9.43 -8.63 -2.77
CA LEU A 71 9.50 -8.24 -1.37
C LEU A 71 9.34 -6.72 -1.27
N GLU A 72 8.21 -6.28 -0.75
CA GLU A 72 7.95 -4.86 -0.50
C GLU A 72 8.42 -4.47 0.90
N TYR A 73 8.92 -3.24 1.05
CA TYR A 73 9.27 -2.67 2.35
C TYR A 73 8.21 -1.69 2.81
N ASP A 74 7.88 -1.68 4.11
CA ASP A 74 7.01 -0.68 4.72
C ASP A 74 7.67 0.72 4.74
N THR A 75 6.94 1.71 5.29
CA THR A 75 7.41 3.11 5.34
C THR A 75 8.59 3.32 6.29
N LYS A 76 8.92 2.32 7.10
CA LYS A 76 10.06 2.27 8.01
C LYS A 76 11.15 1.30 7.52
N LEU A 77 11.07 0.88 6.25
CA LEU A 77 11.97 -0.09 5.61
C LEU A 77 11.96 -1.49 6.25
N ASN A 78 10.89 -1.86 6.96
CA ASN A 78 10.70 -3.25 7.40
C ASN A 78 10.17 -4.09 6.24
N PRO A 79 10.69 -5.31 6.01
CA PRO A 79 10.18 -6.19 4.97
C PRO A 79 8.74 -6.63 5.29
N LEU A 80 7.88 -6.61 4.27
CA LEU A 80 6.55 -7.22 4.32
C LEU A 80 6.62 -8.70 3.92
N GLU A 81 5.49 -9.40 4.03
CA GLU A 81 5.39 -10.77 3.51
C GLU A 81 5.69 -10.83 2.00
N PRO A 82 6.61 -11.71 1.56
CA PRO A 82 6.97 -11.82 0.16
C PRO A 82 5.82 -12.42 -0.66
N LYS A 83 5.69 -11.94 -1.90
CA LYS A 83 4.72 -12.46 -2.88
C LYS A 83 5.46 -13.16 -4.02
N TYR A 84 4.87 -14.21 -4.57
CA TYR A 84 5.43 -14.96 -5.69
C TYR A 84 4.49 -14.89 -6.88
N PHE A 85 5.03 -14.55 -8.05
CA PHE A 85 4.28 -14.40 -9.29
C PHE A 85 4.92 -15.20 -10.40
N THR A 86 4.14 -16.01 -11.11
CA THR A 86 4.64 -16.82 -12.23
C THR A 86 4.04 -16.32 -13.53
N PHE A 87 4.90 -15.89 -14.45
CA PHE A 87 4.53 -15.36 -15.76
C PHE A 87 4.99 -16.30 -16.87
N SER A 88 4.31 -16.34 -18.01
CA SER A 88 4.71 -17.13 -19.20
C SER A 88 5.81 -16.50 -20.05
N GLY A 89 6.55 -15.56 -19.47
CA GLY A 89 7.68 -14.85 -20.05
C GLY A 89 8.45 -14.13 -18.95
N ASN A 90 9.29 -13.16 -19.31
CA ASN A 90 10.15 -12.47 -18.33
C ASN A 90 10.27 -10.96 -18.51
N VAL A 91 9.49 -10.36 -19.41
CA VAL A 91 9.36 -8.90 -19.49
C VAL A 91 8.17 -8.51 -18.62
N ILE A 92 8.44 -8.09 -17.39
CA ILE A 92 7.40 -7.87 -16.37
C ILE A 92 7.34 -6.38 -16.08
N GLN A 93 6.13 -5.83 -16.09
CA GLN A 93 5.81 -4.47 -15.67
C GLN A 93 5.31 -4.43 -14.23
N PHE A 94 5.62 -3.34 -13.53
CA PHE A 94 5.04 -3.03 -12.22
C PHE A 94 4.23 -1.76 -12.33
N GLN A 95 2.93 -1.86 -12.07
CA GLN A 95 2.08 -0.68 -11.94
C GLN A 95 2.24 -0.09 -10.54
N SER A 96 2.52 1.20 -10.49
CA SER A 96 2.55 1.98 -9.26
C SER A 96 1.61 3.18 -9.34
N MET A 97 1.21 3.68 -8.18
CA MET A 97 0.43 4.91 -8.03
C MET A 97 1.08 5.82 -7.00
N VAL A 98 1.18 7.11 -7.35
CA VAL A 98 1.56 8.18 -6.43
C VAL A 98 0.43 9.18 -6.33
N MET A 99 -0.01 9.45 -5.10
CA MET A 99 -1.00 10.47 -4.81
C MET A 99 -0.39 11.57 -3.95
N ARG A 100 -0.40 12.80 -4.45
CA ARG A 100 0.12 13.98 -3.76
C ARG A 100 -1.00 14.85 -3.23
N PHE A 101 -0.90 15.26 -1.98
CA PHE A 101 -1.80 16.24 -1.38
C PHE A 101 -1.32 17.67 -1.69
N ASP A 102 -2.24 18.56 -2.04
CA ASP A 102 -1.98 19.96 -2.40
C ASP A 102 -1.67 20.80 -1.15
N ASP A 103 -0.70 21.70 -1.27
CA ASP A 103 -0.30 22.62 -0.19
C ASP A 103 -1.31 23.74 0.05
N PHE A 104 -2.17 24.07 -0.93
CA PHE A 104 -3.09 25.22 -0.90
C PHE A 104 -4.45 24.90 -0.28
N TYR A 105 -5.03 23.74 -0.59
CA TYR A 105 -6.33 23.30 -0.08
C TYR A 105 -6.25 22.64 1.30
N VAL A 106 -5.05 22.31 1.75
CA VAL A 106 -4.75 21.85 3.11
C VAL A 106 -4.49 23.09 3.99
N LYS A 107 -5.53 23.93 4.18
CA LYS A 107 -5.45 25.17 5.00
C LYS A 107 -5.10 24.85 6.47
N LYS A 108 -4.29 25.74 7.09
CA LYS A 108 -3.95 25.85 8.54
C LYS A 108 -3.37 24.58 9.19
N GLY A 109 -2.08 24.31 8.97
CA GLY A 109 -1.31 23.33 9.77
C GLY A 109 -1.84 21.90 9.70
N HIS A 110 -2.60 21.57 8.65
CA HIS A 110 -3.28 20.30 8.57
C HIS A 110 -2.28 19.16 8.28
N PRO A 111 -2.34 18.02 9.00
CA PRO A 111 -1.26 17.01 9.02
C PRO A 111 -0.90 16.38 7.66
N LEU A 112 -1.83 16.38 6.69
CA LEU A 112 -1.62 15.85 5.32
C LEU A 112 -0.81 16.78 4.38
N LYS A 113 -0.47 18.00 4.79
CA LYS A 113 0.23 18.95 3.92
C LYS A 113 1.60 18.40 3.51
N GLY A 114 1.92 18.50 2.21
CA GLY A 114 3.19 18.00 1.66
C GLY A 114 3.40 16.49 1.79
N LYS A 115 2.34 15.71 2.08
CA LYS A 115 2.42 14.25 2.19
C LYS A 115 2.11 13.58 0.85
N SER A 116 2.56 12.33 0.70
CA SER A 116 2.27 11.52 -0.49
C SER A 116 2.02 10.06 -0.12
N ALA A 117 1.16 9.41 -0.87
CA ALA A 117 0.97 7.97 -0.80
C ALA A 117 1.60 7.30 -2.03
N TYR A 118 2.27 6.18 -1.81
CA TYR A 118 2.98 5.42 -2.83
C TYR A 118 2.54 3.97 -2.78
N LEU A 119 2.00 3.47 -3.87
CA LEU A 119 1.35 2.17 -3.91
C LEU A 119 1.89 1.34 -5.05
N PHE A 120 2.34 0.13 -4.76
CA PHE A 120 2.46 -0.92 -5.77
C PHE A 120 1.09 -1.54 -6.00
N MET A 121 0.56 -1.43 -7.21
CA MET A 121 -0.79 -1.88 -7.54
C MET A 121 -0.80 -3.31 -8.06
N LYS A 122 -0.01 -3.59 -9.10
CA LYS A 122 0.03 -4.90 -9.76
C LYS A 122 1.37 -5.16 -10.43
N ALA A 123 1.73 -6.44 -10.55
CA ALA A 123 2.75 -6.91 -11.48
C ALA A 123 2.03 -7.54 -12.68
N PHE A 124 2.44 -7.22 -13.89
CA PHE A 124 1.81 -7.81 -15.08
C PHE A 124 2.81 -8.01 -16.21
N MET A 125 2.43 -8.84 -17.18
CA MET A 125 3.15 -9.04 -18.43
C MET A 125 2.18 -8.95 -19.58
N LEU A 126 2.53 -8.18 -20.61
CA LEU A 126 1.78 -8.14 -21.87
C LEU A 126 2.12 -9.37 -22.73
N THR A 127 1.08 -9.94 -23.33
CA THR A 127 1.13 -11.08 -24.24
C THR A 127 0.25 -10.80 -25.45
N ASP A 128 0.37 -11.61 -26.50
CA ASP A 128 -0.51 -11.52 -27.68
C ASP A 128 -2.00 -11.74 -27.35
N ARG A 129 -2.31 -12.33 -26.19
CA ARG A 129 -3.69 -12.64 -25.76
C ARG A 129 -4.23 -11.68 -24.69
N GLY A 130 -3.51 -10.61 -24.37
CA GLY A 130 -3.83 -9.68 -23.30
C GLY A 130 -2.75 -9.63 -22.22
N ALA A 131 -3.12 -9.45 -20.96
CA ALA A 131 -2.16 -9.29 -19.87
C ALA A 131 -2.30 -10.41 -18.82
N GLU A 132 -1.18 -11.06 -18.49
CA GLU A 132 -1.06 -11.86 -17.28
C GLU A 132 -0.84 -10.91 -16.11
N THR A 133 -1.73 -10.90 -15.12
CA THR A 133 -1.75 -9.87 -14.07
C THR A 133 -1.84 -10.50 -12.69
N PHE A 134 -1.05 -9.98 -11.76
CA PHE A 134 -1.09 -10.29 -10.34
C PHE A 134 -1.28 -9.01 -9.53
N GLU A 135 -2.32 -8.98 -8.69
CA GLU A 135 -2.57 -7.85 -7.81
C GLU A 135 -1.59 -7.83 -6.64
N ILE A 136 -0.94 -6.69 -6.42
CA ILE A 136 -0.14 -6.41 -5.23
C ILE A 136 -1.02 -5.73 -4.18
N THR A 137 -1.74 -4.69 -4.59
CA THR A 137 -2.69 -3.96 -3.74
C THR A 137 -4.04 -3.89 -4.43
N LYS A 138 -5.09 -4.35 -3.75
CA LYS A 138 -6.46 -4.26 -4.24
C LYS A 138 -7.04 -2.87 -4.03
N VAL A 139 -7.78 -2.40 -5.01
CA VAL A 139 -8.55 -1.15 -4.90
C VAL A 139 -9.58 -1.31 -3.77
N ASN A 140 -9.81 -0.24 -3.00
CA ASN A 140 -10.66 -0.20 -1.81
C ASN A 140 -10.15 -0.99 -0.60
N GLU A 141 -8.97 -1.62 -0.67
CA GLU A 141 -8.32 -2.23 0.49
C GLU A 141 -7.28 -1.29 1.12
N ILE A 142 -6.92 -1.60 2.36
CA ILE A 142 -5.81 -0.95 3.06
C ILE A 142 -4.53 -1.54 2.48
N PRO A 143 -3.65 -0.76 1.85
CA PRO A 143 -2.41 -1.29 1.30
C PRO A 143 -1.52 -1.84 2.42
N SER A 144 -0.91 -3.01 2.20
CA SER A 144 -0.12 -3.73 3.21
C SER A 144 0.97 -2.87 3.82
N GLY A 145 1.59 -2.01 3.02
CA GLY A 145 2.59 -1.04 3.44
C GLY A 145 2.18 0.02 4.45
N TYR A 146 0.88 0.25 4.56
CA TYR A 146 0.29 1.25 5.42
C TYR A 146 -0.56 0.65 6.53
N LYS A 147 -0.76 -0.67 6.54
CA LYS A 147 -1.60 -1.37 7.52
C LYS A 147 -1.06 -1.23 8.93
N THR A 148 -1.81 -0.60 9.82
CA THR A 148 -1.42 -0.50 11.22
C THR A 148 -1.70 -1.82 11.97
N ALA A 149 -0.96 -2.11 13.04
CA ALA A 149 -1.12 -3.34 13.83
C ALA A 149 -2.48 -3.43 14.55
N ASP A 150 -3.27 -2.36 14.54
CA ASP A 150 -4.64 -2.33 15.08
C ASP A 150 -5.62 -2.88 14.03
N VAL A 151 -5.52 -4.19 13.76
CA VAL A 151 -6.07 -4.94 12.60
C VAL A 151 -7.60 -4.82 12.35
N LYS A 152 -8.38 -4.16 13.21
CA LYS A 152 -9.85 -4.15 13.14
C LYS A 152 -10.48 -2.75 13.20
N ASN A 153 -9.80 -1.70 12.74
CA ASN A 153 -10.43 -0.39 12.78
C ASN A 153 -11.28 -0.07 11.52
N ALA A 154 -12.60 0.04 11.71
CA ALA A 154 -13.54 0.52 10.70
C ALA A 154 -13.20 1.94 10.19
N PHE A 155 -12.57 2.77 11.02
CA PHE A 155 -12.05 4.08 10.64
C PHE A 155 -10.96 4.00 9.57
N GLU A 156 -9.95 3.14 9.76
CA GLU A 156 -8.85 2.97 8.80
C GLU A 156 -9.40 2.50 7.44
N LYS A 157 -10.36 1.56 7.45
CA LYS A 157 -11.06 1.13 6.23
C LYS A 157 -11.80 2.28 5.54
N ARG A 158 -12.53 3.11 6.29
CA ARG A 158 -13.22 4.29 5.73
C ARG A 158 -12.25 5.31 5.16
N LEU A 159 -11.13 5.53 5.83
CA LEU A 159 -10.06 6.44 5.39
C LEU A 159 -9.49 5.98 4.05
N TRP A 160 -9.10 4.71 3.94
CA TRP A 160 -8.56 4.15 2.70
C TRP A 160 -9.61 4.05 1.59
N LYS A 161 -10.87 3.78 1.90
CA LYS A 161 -11.95 3.84 0.90
C LYS A 161 -12.09 5.24 0.30
N ARG A 162 -12.09 6.29 1.12
CA ARG A 162 -12.12 7.69 0.65
C ARG A 162 -10.86 8.03 -0.14
N PHE A 163 -9.71 7.55 0.31
CA PHE A 163 -8.45 7.69 -0.42
C PHE A 163 -8.58 7.17 -1.86
N TRP A 164 -9.10 5.94 -2.04
CA TRP A 164 -9.30 5.35 -3.36
C TRP A 164 -10.32 6.11 -4.22
N GLU A 165 -11.40 6.57 -3.60
CA GLU A 165 -12.40 7.42 -4.25
C GLU A 165 -11.76 8.68 -4.82
N TYR A 166 -10.91 9.35 -4.05
CA TYR A 166 -10.22 10.54 -4.54
C TYR A 166 -9.14 10.23 -5.56
N ALA A 167 -8.36 9.16 -5.37
CA ALA A 167 -7.30 8.77 -6.29
C ALA A 167 -7.82 8.43 -7.71
N LEU A 168 -9.05 7.91 -7.80
CA LEU A 168 -9.65 7.44 -9.04
C LEU A 168 -10.70 8.40 -9.63
N ASN A 169 -11.07 9.47 -8.91
CA ASN A 169 -12.05 10.44 -9.36
C ASN A 169 -11.50 11.88 -9.30
N PRO A 170 -11.01 12.43 -10.44
CA PRO A 170 -10.45 13.78 -10.49
C PRO A 170 -11.39 14.88 -9.99
N LYS A 171 -12.72 14.71 -10.15
CA LYS A 171 -13.71 15.70 -9.67
C LYS A 171 -13.79 15.72 -8.15
N GLU A 172 -13.69 14.58 -7.49
CA GLU A 172 -13.67 14.50 -6.03
C GLU A 172 -12.29 14.88 -5.47
N ALA A 173 -11.21 14.52 -6.16
CA ALA A 173 -9.83 14.90 -5.81
C ALA A 173 -9.66 16.42 -5.64
N GLY A 174 -10.20 17.20 -6.58
CA GLY A 174 -10.12 18.66 -6.56
C GLY A 174 -10.88 19.31 -5.38
N LYS A 175 -11.91 18.65 -4.84
CA LYS A 175 -12.70 19.17 -3.71
C LYS A 175 -11.96 19.06 -2.37
N VAL A 176 -11.04 18.12 -2.25
CA VAL A 176 -10.34 17.79 -1.00
C VAL A 176 -8.86 18.14 -1.02
N GLY A 177 -8.41 18.85 -2.06
CA GLY A 177 -7.03 19.30 -2.14
C GLY A 177 -6.05 18.20 -2.49
N ILE A 178 -6.40 17.26 -3.36
CA ILE A 178 -5.43 16.35 -3.96
C ILE A 178 -4.89 17.01 -5.22
N LYS A 179 -3.57 17.20 -5.26
CA LYS A 179 -2.87 17.89 -6.35
C LYS A 179 -2.78 17.00 -7.59
N ASN A 180 -2.46 15.73 -7.39
CA ASN A 180 -2.30 14.76 -8.47
C ASN A 180 -2.44 13.32 -7.95
N ALA A 181 -3.01 12.45 -8.77
CA ALA A 181 -2.93 11.00 -8.64
C ALA A 181 -2.38 10.45 -9.97
N GLN A 182 -1.13 9.99 -9.95
CA GLN A 182 -0.39 9.53 -11.12
C GLN A 182 -0.21 8.02 -11.06
N ILE A 183 -0.36 7.35 -12.21
CA ILE A 183 -0.13 5.92 -12.36
C ILE A 183 0.95 5.72 -13.41
N GLU A 184 1.96 4.91 -13.07
CA GLU A 184 3.01 4.50 -14.00
C GLU A 184 3.14 2.98 -14.03
N ALA A 185 3.63 2.44 -15.15
CA ALA A 185 3.81 1.00 -15.31
C ALA A 185 5.06 0.60 -16.12
N PRO A 186 6.27 1.05 -15.75
CA PRO A 186 7.47 0.59 -16.41
C PRO A 186 7.72 -0.89 -16.14
N GLY A 187 8.47 -1.50 -17.04
CA GLY A 187 8.89 -2.89 -16.93
C GLY A 187 10.29 -3.10 -17.48
N THR A 188 10.83 -4.27 -17.16
CA THR A 188 12.13 -4.70 -17.64
C THR A 188 12.15 -6.22 -17.79
N LYS A 189 13.26 -6.74 -18.30
CA LYS A 189 13.49 -8.18 -18.39
C LYS A 189 14.09 -8.70 -17.09
N PHE A 190 13.39 -9.62 -16.43
CA PHE A 190 13.84 -10.29 -15.20
C PHE A 190 14.56 -11.60 -15.54
N ILE A 191 15.83 -11.69 -15.15
CA ILE A 191 16.67 -12.88 -15.36
C ILE A 191 17.27 -13.38 -14.04
N PRO A 192 17.54 -14.70 -13.91
CA PRO A 192 18.24 -15.28 -12.77
C PRO A 192 19.60 -14.62 -12.50
N GLY A 193 20.02 -14.60 -11.23
CA GLY A 193 21.31 -14.06 -10.81
C GLY A 193 21.34 -12.53 -10.66
N MET A 194 20.19 -11.86 -10.73
CA MET A 194 20.04 -10.42 -10.54
C MET A 194 19.09 -10.12 -9.38
N ILE A 195 19.37 -9.03 -8.65
CA ILE A 195 18.46 -8.37 -7.71
C ILE A 195 17.98 -7.09 -8.37
N TYR A 196 16.67 -6.91 -8.43
CA TYR A 196 16.04 -5.71 -8.97
C TYR A 196 15.49 -4.89 -7.81
N THR A 197 15.93 -3.65 -7.67
CA THR A 197 15.34 -2.69 -6.73
C THR A 197 14.35 -1.83 -7.49
N ILE A 198 13.09 -1.90 -7.08
CA ILE A 198 12.00 -1.11 -7.64
C ILE A 198 11.70 0.01 -6.66
N LYS A 199 11.79 1.26 -7.10
CA LYS A 199 11.57 2.44 -6.27
C LYS A 199 10.57 3.38 -6.90
N ILE A 200 9.49 3.66 -6.16
CA ILE A 200 8.54 4.72 -6.47
C ILE A 200 9.13 6.02 -5.90
N GLU A 201 9.46 6.96 -6.78
CA GLU A 201 10.05 8.25 -6.44
C GLU A 201 8.97 9.29 -6.11
N HIS A 202 9.35 10.31 -5.34
CA HIS A 202 8.46 11.39 -4.91
C HIS A 202 7.73 12.09 -6.06
N ASP A 203 8.37 12.19 -7.23
CA ASP A 203 7.88 12.83 -8.45
C ASP A 203 6.92 11.95 -9.27
N GLY A 204 6.61 10.74 -8.78
CA GLY A 204 5.66 9.82 -9.42
C GLY A 204 6.35 8.77 -10.27
N GLY A 205 7.64 8.97 -10.56
CA GLY A 205 8.44 8.06 -11.37
C GLY A 205 8.62 6.70 -10.71
N LEU A 206 8.51 5.63 -11.49
CA LEU A 206 8.91 4.29 -11.06
C LEU A 206 10.26 3.92 -11.68
N ARG A 207 11.29 3.74 -10.84
CA ARG A 207 12.62 3.32 -11.27
C ARG A 207 12.85 1.84 -10.97
N ILE A 208 13.50 1.14 -11.90
CA ILE A 208 13.92 -0.25 -11.73
C ILE A 208 15.42 -0.33 -11.94
N ASP A 209 16.17 -0.53 -10.86
CA ASP A 209 17.61 -0.75 -10.91
C ASP A 209 17.90 -2.26 -10.86
N ALA A 210 18.82 -2.73 -11.68
CA ALA A 210 19.26 -4.13 -11.66
C ALA A 210 20.72 -4.21 -11.22
N LYS A 211 21.02 -5.12 -10.28
CA LYS A 211 22.39 -5.43 -9.86
C LYS A 211 22.59 -6.94 -9.83
N PRO A 212 23.79 -7.44 -10.19
CA PRO A 212 24.08 -8.85 -10.03
C PRO A 212 24.02 -9.23 -8.54
N VAL A 213 23.53 -10.43 -8.26
CA VAL A 213 23.65 -11.05 -6.93
C VAL A 213 25.13 -11.11 -6.56
N ALA A 214 25.45 -10.84 -5.29
CA ALA A 214 26.82 -10.88 -4.79
C ALA A 214 27.50 -12.19 -5.22
N PRO A 215 28.71 -12.16 -5.82
CA PRO A 215 29.36 -13.35 -6.37
C PRO A 215 29.52 -14.49 -5.36
N ILE A 216 29.66 -14.17 -4.07
CA ILE A 216 29.75 -15.13 -2.98
C ILE A 216 28.49 -16.01 -2.81
N LEU A 217 27.34 -15.57 -3.32
CA LEU A 217 26.07 -16.32 -3.25
C LEU A 217 25.82 -17.15 -4.52
N LYS A 218 26.73 -17.15 -5.51
CA LYS A 218 26.56 -17.97 -6.70
C LYS A 218 26.61 -19.45 -6.33
N ASN A 219 25.67 -20.22 -6.88
CA ASN A 219 25.50 -21.67 -6.66
C ASN A 219 25.10 -22.07 -5.23
N GLU A 220 24.94 -21.11 -4.32
CA GLU A 220 24.46 -21.39 -2.97
C GLU A 220 22.96 -21.67 -2.96
N LYS A 221 22.57 -22.71 -2.21
CA LYS A 221 21.17 -22.99 -1.87
C LYS A 221 20.88 -22.38 -0.51
N ILE A 222 20.47 -21.12 -0.48
CA ILE A 222 20.10 -20.45 0.76
C ILE A 222 18.82 -21.08 1.31
N LYS A 223 18.92 -21.74 2.46
CA LYS A 223 17.77 -22.15 3.25
C LYS A 223 17.35 -20.94 4.09
N PHE A 224 16.15 -20.44 3.83
CA PHE A 224 15.50 -19.40 4.62
C PHE A 224 14.56 -20.04 5.64
#